data_AF-A0A1W2A7U4-F1
#
_entry.id   AF-A0A1W2A7U4-F1
#
_cell.length_a   1.000
_cell.length_b   1.000
_cell.length_c   1.000
_cell.angle_alpha   90.00
_cell.angle_beta   90.00
_cell.angle_gamma   90.00
#
_symmetry.space_group_name_H-M   'P 1'
#
loop_
_entity.id
_entity.type
_entity.pdbx_description
1 polymer ?
#
loop_
_entity_poly.entity_id
_entity_poly.type
_entity_poly.pdbx_seq_one_letter_code
_entity_poly.pdbx_strand_id
1 'polypeptide(L)'
;MPIAQCKKQKIKFDAESFIQYLLPLQKILLTTPALNSRGYRPLKMTFEDQLNALLFYHLQEHESARDLVQCMKEDDFAKNNIAPDGGISLSSFCEAINDRGLEQLQYVFEEL
;
A
#
# COMPACT_ATOMS: atom_id res chain seq x y z
N MET A 1 -20.49 -13.05 -11.21
CA MET A 1 -19.04 -13.29 -11.11
C MET A 1 -18.72 -13.61 -9.66
N PRO A 2 -18.02 -14.70 -9.34
CA PRO A 2 -17.56 -14.90 -7.98
C PRO A 2 -16.61 -13.77 -7.60
N ILE A 3 -16.86 -13.14 -6.45
CA ILE A 3 -15.95 -12.19 -5.81
C ILE A 3 -14.70 -13.00 -5.46
N ALA A 4 -13.53 -12.60 -5.95
CA ALA A 4 -12.28 -13.25 -5.59
C ALA A 4 -12.07 -13.02 -4.08
N GLN A 5 -12.32 -14.04 -3.26
CA GLN A 5 -12.01 -13.99 -1.83
C GLN A 5 -10.52 -13.69 -1.66
N CYS A 6 -10.14 -12.95 -0.61
CA CYS A 6 -8.72 -12.84 -0.27
C CYS A 6 -8.13 -14.25 -0.18
N LYS A 7 -7.16 -14.55 -1.06
CA LYS A 7 -6.48 -15.85 -1.06
C LYS A 7 -5.83 -16.05 0.30
N LYS A 8 -5.71 -17.31 0.74
CA LYS A 8 -4.93 -17.63 1.94
C LYS A 8 -3.54 -17.03 1.79
N GLN A 9 -3.21 -16.14 2.72
CA GLN A 9 -1.89 -15.52 2.80
C GLN A 9 -0.81 -16.60 2.75
N LYS A 10 0.14 -16.47 1.81
CA LYS A 10 1.24 -17.44 1.66
C LYS A 10 2.21 -17.36 2.84
N ILE A 11 2.40 -16.15 3.35
CA ILE A 11 3.14 -15.85 4.57
C ILE A 11 2.11 -15.36 5.59
N LYS A 12 2.01 -15.99 6.76
CA LYS A 12 1.21 -15.41 7.84
C LYS A 12 1.96 -14.20 8.37
N PHE A 13 1.46 -12.99 8.12
CA PHE A 13 1.96 -11.81 8.81
C PHE A 13 1.22 -11.64 10.13
N ASP A 14 1.98 -11.47 11.21
CA ASP A 14 1.55 -10.62 12.31
C ASP A 14 2.11 -9.20 12.06
N ALA A 15 1.52 -8.22 12.75
CA ALA A 15 1.93 -6.82 12.62
C ALA A 15 3.41 -6.62 12.93
N GLU A 16 3.95 -7.36 13.90
CA GLU A 16 5.35 -7.26 14.30
C GLU A 16 6.31 -7.68 13.17
N SER A 17 6.01 -8.78 12.48
CA SER A 17 6.83 -9.27 11.36
C SER A 17 6.75 -8.34 10.15
N PHE A 18 5.58 -7.76 9.86
CA PHE A 18 5.44 -6.79 8.78
C PHE A 18 6.24 -5.50 9.07
N ILE A 19 6.22 -5.02 10.31
CA ILE A 19 6.98 -3.85 10.75
C ILE A 19 8.49 -4.03 10.51
N GLN A 20 9.03 -5.26 10.61
CA GLN A 20 10.45 -5.50 10.33
C GLN A 20 10.86 -5.11 8.90
N TYR A 21 9.97 -5.28 7.92
CA TYR A 21 10.21 -4.83 6.54
C TYR A 21 10.14 -3.30 6.40
N LEU A 22 9.45 -2.62 7.31
CA LEU A 22 9.31 -1.17 7.33
C LEU A 22 10.45 -0.47 8.11
N LEU A 23 11.14 -1.15 9.02
CA LEU A 23 12.23 -0.57 9.81
C LEU A 23 13.29 0.18 8.99
N PRO A 24 13.84 -0.36 7.89
CA PRO A 24 14.81 0.41 7.08
C PRO A 24 14.16 1.65 6.44
N LEU A 25 12.86 1.58 6.13
CA LEU A 25 12.12 2.63 5.45
C LEU A 25 11.73 3.77 6.39
N GLN A 26 11.54 3.52 7.69
CA GLN A 26 11.08 4.52 8.66
C GLN A 26 11.93 5.78 8.67
N LYS A 27 13.27 5.65 8.60
CA LYS A 27 14.17 6.82 8.59
C LYS A 27 14.09 7.57 7.27
N ILE A 28 13.99 6.83 6.17
CA ILE A 28 13.94 7.39 4.81
C ILE A 28 12.62 8.14 4.60
N LEU A 29 11.49 7.59 5.07
CA LEU A 29 10.18 8.22 4.98
C LEU A 29 10.10 9.60 5.67
N LEU A 30 10.94 9.86 6.69
CA LEU A 30 11.02 11.17 7.34
C LEU A 30 11.69 12.24 6.46
N THR A 31 12.56 11.82 5.53
CA THR A 31 13.27 12.72 4.61
C THR A 31 12.70 12.69 3.19
N THR A 32 11.81 11.74 2.90
CA THR A 32 11.13 11.62 1.60
C THR A 32 10.33 12.88 1.26
N PRO A 33 10.43 13.39 0.02
CA PRO A 33 9.63 14.54 -0.43
C PRO A 33 8.13 14.32 -0.24
N ALA A 34 7.44 15.31 0.32
CA ALA A 34 6.00 15.19 0.57
C ALA A 34 5.20 14.94 -0.72
N LEU A 35 4.35 13.91 -0.70
CA LEU A 35 3.41 13.68 -1.79
C LEU A 35 2.30 14.72 -1.73
N ASN A 36 2.25 15.59 -2.73
CA ASN A 36 1.26 16.66 -2.81
C ASN A 36 0.14 16.30 -3.79
N SER A 37 -1.10 16.69 -3.47
CA SER A 37 -2.19 16.59 -4.44
C SER A 37 -1.96 17.57 -5.58
N ARG A 38 -1.95 17.06 -6.82
CA ARG A 38 -1.81 17.91 -8.04
C ARG A 38 -3.09 18.68 -8.40
N GLY A 39 -4.14 18.63 -7.58
CA GLY A 39 -5.41 19.34 -7.83
C GLY A 39 -6.27 19.53 -6.58
N TYR A 40 -7.50 20.01 -6.75
CA TYR A 40 -8.42 20.35 -5.65
C TYR A 40 -8.94 19.16 -4.83
N ARG A 41 -8.74 17.93 -5.28
CA ARG A 41 -9.18 16.74 -4.55
C ARG A 41 -8.13 16.35 -3.50
N PRO A 42 -8.54 16.06 -2.25
CA PRO A 42 -7.62 15.56 -1.24
C PRO A 42 -7.03 14.21 -1.66
N LEU A 43 -5.85 13.90 -1.13
CA LEU A 43 -5.25 12.58 -1.30
C LEU A 43 -6.14 11.53 -0.62
N LYS A 44 -6.48 10.48 -1.36
CA LYS A 44 -7.27 9.35 -0.84
C LYS A 44 -6.41 8.32 -0.10
N MET A 45 -5.10 8.38 -0.30
CA MET A 45 -4.09 7.57 0.37
C MET A 45 -2.79 8.38 0.41
N THR A 46 -2.02 8.23 1.48
CA THR A 46 -0.70 8.83 1.62
C THR A 46 0.34 8.05 0.82
N PHE A 47 1.56 8.57 0.71
CA PHE A 47 2.66 7.80 0.14
C PHE A 47 3.02 6.58 1.00
N GLU A 48 2.89 6.67 2.32
CA GLU A 48 3.12 5.54 3.22
C GLU A 48 2.10 4.42 2.99
N ASP A 49 0.81 4.77 2.85
CA ASP A 49 -0.23 3.81 2.48
C ASP A 49 0.08 3.16 1.12
N GLN A 50 0.55 3.95 0.15
CA GLN A 50 0.96 3.46 -1.16
C GLN A 50 2.10 2.44 -1.08
N LEU A 51 3.14 2.76 -0.32
CA LEU A 51 4.32 1.92 -0.17
C LEU A 51 3.98 0.63 0.60
N ASN A 52 3.21 0.73 1.68
CA ASN A 52 2.75 -0.43 2.46
C ASN A 52 1.88 -1.37 1.60
N ALA A 53 0.98 -0.82 0.79
CA ALA A 53 0.17 -1.61 -0.13
C ALA A 53 1.02 -2.33 -1.20
N LEU A 54 2.06 -1.68 -1.73
CA LEU A 54 2.98 -2.30 -2.70
C LEU A 54 3.86 -3.38 -2.05
N LEU A 55 4.38 -3.14 -0.84
CA LEU A 55 5.13 -4.15 -0.10
C LEU A 55 4.26 -5.37 0.19
N PHE A 56 3.05 -5.15 0.71
CA PHE A 56 2.11 -6.22 0.98
C PHE A 56 1.71 -6.97 -0.31
N TYR A 57 1.50 -6.26 -1.41
CA TYR A 57 1.26 -6.83 -2.74
C TYR A 57 2.32 -7.87 -3.12
N HIS A 58 3.60 -7.49 -3.02
CA HIS A 58 4.71 -8.35 -3.40
C HIS A 58 4.96 -9.47 -2.40
N LEU A 59 4.89 -9.20 -1.09
CA LEU A 59 5.12 -10.19 -0.04
C LEU A 59 4.07 -11.29 -0.01
N GLN A 60 2.81 -10.97 -0.31
CA GLN A 60 1.72 -11.95 -0.41
C GLN A 60 1.56 -12.55 -1.80
N GLU A 61 2.39 -12.12 -2.76
CA GLU A 61 2.34 -12.55 -4.16
C GLU A 61 0.94 -12.36 -4.77
N HIS A 62 0.32 -11.22 -4.49
CA HIS A 62 -0.97 -10.86 -5.07
C HIS A 62 -0.89 -10.80 -6.60
N GLU A 63 -1.90 -11.35 -7.28
CA GLU A 63 -1.86 -11.46 -8.75
C GLU A 63 -2.36 -10.19 -9.43
N SER A 64 -3.11 -9.34 -8.73
CA SER A 64 -3.65 -8.11 -9.30
C SER A 64 -4.00 -7.06 -8.24
N ALA A 65 -4.11 -5.80 -8.66
CA ALA A 65 -4.63 -4.72 -7.81
C ALA A 65 -6.04 -5.02 -7.27
N ARG A 66 -6.87 -5.75 -8.05
CA ARG A 66 -8.21 -6.16 -7.59
C ARG A 66 -8.14 -7.12 -6.42
N ASP A 67 -7.25 -8.11 -6.52
CA ASP A 67 -7.02 -9.11 -5.48
C ASP A 67 -6.56 -8.45 -4.17
N LEU A 68 -5.57 -7.55 -4.26
CA LEU A 68 -5.10 -6.75 -3.14
C LEU A 68 -6.21 -5.89 -2.51
N VAL A 69 -6.94 -5.11 -3.32
CA VAL A 69 -8.00 -4.22 -2.83
C VAL A 69 -9.15 -5.00 -2.19
N GLN A 70 -9.44 -6.21 -2.67
CA GLN A 70 -10.41 -7.06 -2.01
C GLN A 70 -9.87 -7.57 -0.68
N CYS A 71 -8.61 -7.96 -0.62
CA CYS A 71 -7.99 -8.38 0.64
C CYS A 71 -7.97 -7.26 1.69
N MET A 72 -7.64 -6.03 1.30
CA MET A 72 -7.73 -4.84 2.16
C MET A 72 -9.14 -4.58 2.74
N LYS A 73 -10.19 -5.21 2.20
CA LYS A 73 -11.57 -5.11 2.71
C LYS A 73 -11.99 -6.28 3.59
N GLU A 74 -11.53 -7.49 3.25
CA GLU A 74 -12.00 -8.74 3.85
C GLU A 74 -11.10 -9.25 4.96
N ASP A 75 -9.80 -8.99 4.89
CA ASP A 75 -8.81 -9.49 5.83
C ASP A 75 -8.56 -8.47 6.95
N ASP A 76 -8.69 -8.91 8.21
CA ASP A 76 -8.56 -8.04 9.39
C ASP A 76 -7.17 -7.40 9.49
N PHE A 77 -6.11 -8.12 9.10
CA PHE A 77 -4.77 -7.57 9.12
C PHE A 77 -4.62 -6.49 8.04
N ALA A 78 -4.97 -6.81 6.79
CA ALA A 78 -4.85 -5.87 5.68
C ALA A 78 -5.71 -4.63 5.87
N LYS A 79 -6.93 -4.79 6.41
CA LYS A 79 -7.83 -3.68 6.70
C LYS A 79 -7.31 -2.72 7.76
N ASN A 80 -6.64 -3.23 8.78
CA ASN A 80 -6.16 -2.42 9.91
C ASN A 80 -4.75 -1.87 9.72
N ASN A 81 -3.93 -2.46 8.85
CA ASN A 81 -2.50 -2.13 8.73
C ASN A 81 -2.05 -1.72 7.32
N ILE A 82 -2.86 -1.98 6.28
CA ILE A 82 -2.46 -1.75 4.88
C ILE A 82 -3.45 -0.82 4.17
N ALA A 83 -4.74 -0.98 4.41
CA ALA A 83 -5.76 -0.12 3.80
C ALA A 83 -5.66 1.31 4.35
N PRO A 84 -5.78 2.34 3.51
CA PRO A 84 -5.90 3.71 3.98
C PRO A 84 -7.18 3.89 4.81
N ASP A 85 -7.21 4.92 5.65
CA ASP A 85 -8.37 5.23 6.50
C ASP A 85 -9.68 5.33 5.68
N GLY A 86 -10.69 4.56 6.09
CA GLY A 86 -11.96 4.47 5.38
C GLY A 86 -11.96 3.56 4.14
N GLY A 87 -10.82 2.93 3.84
CA GLY A 87 -10.61 2.03 2.71
C GLY A 87 -10.51 2.76 1.37
N ILE A 88 -10.30 1.99 0.30
CA ILE A 88 -10.11 2.54 -1.05
C ILE A 88 -10.87 1.74 -2.13
N SER A 89 -11.37 2.46 -3.14
CA SER A 89 -11.93 1.82 -4.34
C SER A 89 -10.82 1.37 -5.28
N LEU A 90 -11.05 0.30 -6.05
CA LEU A 90 -10.09 -0.20 -7.04
C LEU A 90 -9.65 0.90 -8.02
N SER A 91 -10.60 1.70 -8.50
CA SER A 91 -10.31 2.82 -9.41
C SER A 91 -9.40 3.87 -8.79
N SER A 92 -9.66 4.26 -7.54
CA SER A 92 -8.86 5.26 -6.83
C SER A 92 -7.47 4.74 -6.50
N PHE A 93 -7.37 3.46 -6.15
CA PHE A 93 -6.11 2.79 -5.89
C PHE A 93 -5.24 2.77 -7.16
N CYS A 94 -5.79 2.32 -8.30
CA CYS A 94 -5.04 2.28 -9.56
C CYS A 94 -4.62 3.68 -10.04
N GLU A 95 -5.49 4.70 -9.91
CA GLU A 95 -5.13 6.08 -10.22
C GLU A 95 -3.94 6.55 -9.37
N ALA A 96 -4.00 6.31 -8.06
CA ALA A 96 -2.94 6.74 -7.15
C ALA A 96 -1.62 6.02 -7.42
N ILE A 97 -1.65 4.72 -7.72
CA ILE A 97 -0.44 3.93 -8.04
C ILE A 97 0.19 4.34 -9.36
N ASN A 98 -0.62 4.62 -10.39
CA ASN A 98 -0.10 4.88 -11.74
C ASN A 98 0.36 6.32 -11.93
N ASP A 99 -0.32 7.28 -11.30
CA ASP A 99 -0.13 8.70 -11.62
C ASP A 99 0.68 9.46 -10.55
N ARG A 100 1.00 8.82 -9.41
CA ARG A 100 1.55 9.48 -8.22
C ARG A 100 2.60 8.62 -7.52
N GLY A 101 3.44 9.26 -6.70
CA GLY A 101 4.42 8.58 -5.87
C GLY A 101 5.74 8.23 -6.57
N LEU A 102 5.90 8.48 -7.88
CA LEU A 102 7.12 8.13 -8.61
C LEU A 102 8.38 8.80 -8.03
N GLU A 103 8.31 10.10 -7.74
CA GLU A 103 9.41 10.84 -7.14
C GLU A 103 9.77 10.28 -5.76
N GLN A 104 8.76 9.97 -4.94
CA GLN A 104 8.94 9.41 -3.61
C GLN A 104 9.53 8.00 -3.66
N LEU A 105 9.06 7.15 -4.59
CA LEU A 105 9.61 5.80 -4.81
C LEU A 105 11.06 5.86 -5.26
N GLN A 106 11.39 6.78 -6.17
CA GLN A 106 12.77 6.98 -6.61
C GLN A 106 13.66 7.41 -5.44
N TYR A 107 13.23 8.39 -4.65
CA TYR A 107 13.97 8.84 -3.47
C TYR A 107 14.20 7.71 -2.47
N VAL A 108 13.14 6.94 -2.16
CA VAL A 108 13.25 5.79 -1.25
C VAL A 108 14.25 4.76 -1.78
N PHE A 109 14.25 4.50 -3.08
CA PHE A 109 15.18 3.56 -3.71
C PHE A 109 16.64 4.06 -3.67
N GLU A 110 16.88 5.35 -3.80
CA GLU A 110 18.22 5.95 -3.76
C GLU A 110 18.81 5.97 -2.33
N GLU A 111 17.97 6.06 -1.30
CA GLU A 111 18.38 6.13 0.11
C GLU A 111 18.40 4.77 0.85
N LEU A 112 17.92 3.69 0.20
CA LEU A 112 17.90 2.32 0.72
C LEU A 112 19.28 1.65 0.68
#